data_AF-A0A0E1WFI4-F1
#
_entry.id   AF-A0A0E1WFI4-F1
#
_cell.length_a   1.000
_cell.length_b   1.000
_cell.length_c   1.000
_cell.angle_alpha   90.00
_cell.angle_beta   90.00
_cell.angle_gamma   90.00
#
_symmetry.space_group_name_H-M   'P 1'
#
loop_
_entity.id
_entity.type
_entity.pdbx_description
1 polymer ?
#
loop_
_entity_poly.entity_id
_entity_poly.type
_entity_poly.pdbx_seq_one_letter_code
_entity_poly.pdbx_strand_id
1 'polypeptide(L)'
;MLRRFFLLVADAIQDERPATAEKLRRASPHWIRHAHATHALARGAELIMVRDNRRHASISTMSAYLHSDEVRRTLQFDQAFEARKV
;
A
#
# COMPACT_ATOMS: atom_id res chain seq x y z
N MET A 1 -9.88 12.02 16.40
CA MET A 1 -8.45 11.94 16.79
C MET A 1 -7.49 12.05 15.61
N LEU A 2 -7.47 11.10 14.67
CA LEU A 2 -6.51 11.10 13.55
C LEU A 2 -6.53 12.35 12.64
N ARG A 3 -7.73 12.84 12.25
CA ARG A 3 -7.83 14.06 11.45
C ARG A 3 -7.19 15.27 12.13
N ARG A 4 -7.36 15.39 13.46
CA ARG A 4 -6.78 16.49 14.25
C ARG A 4 -5.26 16.38 14.30
N PHE A 5 -4.72 15.18 14.50
CA PHE A 5 -3.28 14.94 14.43
C PHE A 5 -2.69 15.40 13.09
N PHE A 6 -3.31 15.02 11.96
CA PHE A 6 -2.81 15.42 10.65
C PHE A 6 -2.85 16.93 10.41
N LEU A 7 -3.87 17.63 10.89
CA LEU A 7 -3.93 19.08 10.79
C LEU A 7 -2.84 19.74 11.62
N LEU A 8 -2.61 19.29 12.86
CA LEU A 8 -1.54 19.81 13.72
C LEU A 8 -0.16 19.63 13.09
N VAL A 9 0.12 18.45 12.53
CA VAL A 9 1.39 18.20 11.84
C VAL A 9 1.49 19.03 10.56
N ALA A 10 0.40 19.17 9.79
CA ALA A 10 0.39 20.00 8.59
C ALA A 10 0.70 21.47 8.90
N ASP A 11 0.16 22.00 9.99
CA ASP A 11 0.45 23.36 10.44
C ASP A 11 1.91 23.49 10.90
N ALA A 12 2.43 22.50 11.63
CA ALA A 12 3.80 22.53 12.14
C ALA A 12 4.88 22.47 11.05
N ILE A 13 4.59 21.85 9.89
CA ILE A 13 5.58 21.69 8.80
C ILE A 13 5.32 22.60 7.59
N GLN A 14 4.32 23.49 7.68
CA GLN A 14 3.84 24.27 6.53
C GLN A 14 4.97 25.09 5.88
N ASP A 15 5.79 25.76 6.70
CA ASP A 15 6.81 26.69 6.23
C ASP A 15 8.00 25.96 5.59
N GLU A 16 8.37 24.78 6.11
CA GLU A 16 9.48 23.99 5.58
C GLU A 16 9.07 23.11 4.39
N ARG A 17 7.84 22.57 4.42
CA ARG A 17 7.38 21.49 3.52
C ARG A 17 5.92 21.68 3.09
N PRO A 18 5.59 22.77 2.37
CA PRO A 18 4.20 23.13 2.04
C PRO A 18 3.47 22.04 1.23
N ALA A 19 4.15 21.40 0.29
CA ALA A 19 3.56 20.30 -0.49
C ALA A 19 3.23 19.05 0.36
N THR A 20 3.98 18.81 1.44
CA THR A 20 3.71 17.70 2.36
C THR A 20 2.57 18.06 3.30
N ALA A 21 2.55 19.29 3.82
CA ALA A 21 1.47 19.81 4.63
C ALA A 21 0.11 19.69 3.92
N GLU A 22 0.04 20.08 2.64
CA GLU A 22 -1.20 19.97 1.85
C GLU A 22 -1.69 18.53 1.71
N LYS A 23 -0.78 17.57 1.53
CA LYS A 23 -1.13 16.14 1.51
C LYS A 23 -1.69 15.67 2.86
N LEU A 24 -1.09 16.12 3.97
CA LEU A 24 -1.56 15.79 5.32
C LEU A 24 -2.93 16.41 5.63
N ARG A 25 -3.24 17.62 5.12
CA ARG A 25 -4.58 18.22 5.26
C ARG A 25 -5.68 17.39 4.61
N ARG A 26 -5.36 16.66 3.55
CA ARG A 26 -6.28 15.75 2.83
C ARG A 26 -6.26 14.32 3.37
N ALA A 27 -5.41 14.02 4.36
CA ALA A 27 -5.28 12.67 4.90
C ALA A 27 -6.58 12.20 5.54
N SER A 28 -6.99 10.98 5.18
CA SER A 28 -8.17 10.31 5.72
C SER A 28 -7.80 8.95 6.32
N PRO A 29 -8.66 8.36 7.16
CA PRO A 29 -8.46 6.99 7.63
C PRO A 29 -8.31 5.98 6.49
N HIS A 30 -9.03 6.19 5.37
CA HIS A 30 -8.90 5.36 4.18
C HIS A 30 -7.52 5.51 3.52
N TRP A 31 -7.01 6.73 3.42
CA TRP A 31 -5.68 7.01 2.86
C TRP A 31 -4.56 6.30 3.62
N ILE A 32 -4.59 6.31 4.96
CA ILE A 32 -3.61 5.57 5.78
C ILE A 32 -3.71 4.07 5.53
N ARG A 33 -4.94 3.54 5.50
CA ARG A 33 -5.15 2.12 5.25
C ARG A 33 -4.53 1.74 3.91
N HIS A 34 -4.75 2.56 2.88
CA HIS A 34 -4.17 2.39 1.55
C HIS A 34 -2.64 2.44 1.58
N ALA A 35 -2.07 3.51 2.14
CA ALA A 35 -0.62 3.70 2.26
C ALA A 35 0.07 2.53 2.98
N HIS A 36 -0.52 2.00 4.06
CA HIS A 36 0.01 0.83 4.77
C HIS A 36 0.13 -0.41 3.87
N ALA A 37 -0.91 -0.74 3.09
CA ALA A 37 -0.85 -1.92 2.23
C ALA A 37 0.09 -1.73 1.04
N THR A 38 0.04 -0.57 0.38
CA THR A 38 0.98 -0.28 -0.71
C THR A 38 2.42 -0.39 -0.23
N HIS A 39 2.70 0.12 0.98
CA HIS A 39 4.03 0.01 1.59
C HIS A 39 4.43 -1.43 1.90
N ALA A 40 3.53 -2.23 2.48
CA ALA A 40 3.79 -3.64 2.78
C ALA A 40 4.08 -4.45 1.50
N LEU A 41 3.29 -4.25 0.44
CA LEU A 41 3.48 -4.94 -0.85
C LEU A 41 4.79 -4.52 -1.54
N ALA A 42 5.10 -3.22 -1.52
CA ALA A 42 6.37 -2.71 -2.04
C ALA A 42 7.59 -3.29 -1.28
N ARG A 43 7.41 -3.63 0.00
CA ARG A 43 8.42 -4.28 0.86
C ARG A 43 8.43 -5.81 0.75
N GLY A 44 7.64 -6.39 -0.16
CA GLY A 44 7.65 -7.83 -0.44
C GLY A 44 6.71 -8.67 0.43
N ALA A 45 5.82 -8.06 1.21
CA ALA A 45 4.77 -8.80 1.90
C ALA A 45 3.83 -9.45 0.87
N GLU A 46 3.43 -10.69 1.10
CA GLU A 46 2.50 -11.37 0.22
C GLU A 46 1.11 -10.74 0.26
N LEU A 47 0.46 -10.67 -0.91
CA LEU A 47 -0.88 -10.10 -1.06
C LEU A 47 -1.91 -10.77 -0.13
N ILE A 48 -1.79 -12.08 0.06
CA ILE A 48 -2.67 -12.87 0.93
C ILE A 48 -2.52 -12.42 2.39
N MET A 49 -1.28 -12.22 2.86
CA MET A 49 -1.04 -11.70 4.22
C MET A 49 -1.57 -10.27 4.39
N VAL A 50 -1.39 -9.41 3.38
CA VAL A 50 -1.89 -8.02 3.42
C VAL A 50 -3.43 -7.97 3.40
N ARG A 51 -4.09 -8.90 2.68
CA ARG A 51 -5.55 -9.08 2.71
C ARG A 51 -6.04 -9.48 4.10
N ASP A 52 -5.40 -10.49 4.68
CA ASP A 52 -5.82 -11.07 5.96
C ASP A 52 -5.65 -10.06 7.10
N ASN A 53 -4.56 -9.27 7.09
CA ASN A 53 -4.34 -8.16 8.02
C ASN A 53 -5.42 -7.06 7.94
N ARG A 54 -6.09 -6.91 6.79
CA ARG A 54 -7.20 -5.96 6.63
C ARG A 54 -8.57 -6.55 6.96
N ARG A 55 -8.64 -7.85 7.27
CA ARG A 55 -9.89 -8.60 7.52
C ARG A 55 -10.89 -8.53 6.37
N HIS A 56 -10.40 -8.42 5.13
CA HIS A 56 -11.30 -8.50 3.97
C HIS A 56 -11.71 -9.95 3.73
N ALA A 57 -13.02 -10.22 3.64
CA ALA A 57 -13.57 -11.55 3.37
C ALA A 57 -13.27 -12.08 1.95
N SER A 58 -12.75 -11.24 1.04
CA SER A 58 -12.47 -11.62 -0.35
C SER A 58 -11.23 -10.92 -0.92
N ILE A 59 -10.44 -11.65 -1.73
CA ILE A 59 -9.30 -11.13 -2.53
C ILE A 59 -9.77 -10.13 -3.59
N SER A 60 -11.01 -10.25 -4.07
CA SER A 60 -11.55 -9.47 -5.18
C SER A 60 -11.45 -7.94 -4.95
N THR A 61 -11.63 -7.48 -3.70
CA THR A 61 -11.52 -6.05 -3.33
C THR A 61 -10.09 -5.51 -3.37
N MET A 62 -9.08 -6.37 -3.50
CA MET A 62 -7.66 -5.98 -3.58
C MET A 62 -7.08 -6.02 -5.00
N SER A 63 -7.90 -6.27 -6.02
CA SER A 63 -7.44 -6.34 -7.42
C SER A 63 -6.73 -5.06 -7.88
N ALA A 64 -7.14 -3.89 -7.35
CA ALA A 64 -6.47 -2.61 -7.61
C ALA A 64 -4.99 -2.56 -7.18
N TYR A 65 -4.54 -3.43 -6.28
CA TYR A 65 -3.14 -3.50 -5.83
C TYR A 65 -2.27 -4.43 -6.68
N LEU A 66 -2.89 -5.22 -7.58
CA LEU A 66 -2.18 -6.18 -8.42
C LEU A 66 -1.47 -5.54 -9.62
N HIS A 67 -1.87 -4.32 -9.99
CA HIS A 67 -1.29 -3.61 -11.13
C HIS A 67 0.16 -3.16 -10.86
N SER A 68 0.61 -3.20 -9.60
CA SER A 68 1.96 -2.81 -9.19
C SER A 68 3.02 -3.89 -9.36
N ASP A 69 2.62 -5.14 -9.66
CA ASP A 69 3.48 -6.32 -9.46
C ASP A 69 3.51 -7.27 -10.68
N GLU A 70 3.21 -6.76 -11.88
CA GLU A 70 3.20 -7.56 -13.12
C GLU A 70 4.58 -8.22 -13.37
N VAL A 71 5.68 -7.48 -13.20
CA VAL A 71 7.04 -8.01 -13.34
C VAL A 71 7.35 -9.12 -12.33
N ARG A 72 6.93 -8.95 -11.07
CA ARG A 72 7.16 -9.94 -10.02
C ARG A 72 6.37 -11.22 -10.29
N ARG A 73 5.15 -11.10 -10.82
CA ARG A 73 4.33 -12.24 -11.24
C ARG A 73 4.96 -13.01 -12.38
N THR A 74 5.43 -12.32 -13.43
CA THR A 74 6.10 -12.97 -14.56
C THR A 74 7.29 -13.79 -14.08
N LEU A 75 8.15 -13.21 -13.22
CA LEU A 75 9.31 -13.91 -12.67
C LEU A 75 8.94 -15.13 -11.80
N GLN A 76 7.89 -15.03 -10.98
CA GLN A 76 7.41 -16.16 -10.18
C GLN A 76 6.84 -17.29 -11.04
N PHE A 77 6.11 -16.93 -12.10
CA PHE A 77 5.59 -17.89 -13.07
C PHE A 77 6.74 -18.58 -13.82
N ASP A 78 7.69 -17.80 -14.34
CA ASP A 78 8.86 -18.34 -15.03
C ASP A 78 9.64 -19.32 -14.13
N GLN A 79 9.88 -18.98 -12.86
CA GLN A 79 10.54 -19.89 -11.91
C GLN A 79 9.74 -21.17 -11.63
N ALA A 80 8.41 -21.07 -11.48
CA ALA A 80 7.56 -22.23 -11.22
C ALA A 80 7.52 -23.21 -12.41
N PHE A 81 7.64 -22.71 -13.64
CA PHE A 81 7.62 -23.52 -14.86
C PHE A 81 9.02 -23.96 -15.35
N GLU A 82 10.08 -23.21 -15.06
CA GLU A 82 11.47 -23.62 -15.32
C GLU A 82 11.93 -24.73 -14.37
N ALA A 83 11.47 -24.75 -13.13
CA ALA A 83 11.78 -25.82 -12.16
C ALA A 83 11.28 -27.23 -12.59
N ARG A 84 10.55 -27.34 -13.70
CA ARG A 84 9.96 -28.57 -14.23
C ARG A 84 10.56 -29.02 -15.58
N LYS A 85 11.62 -28.36 -16.08
CA LYS A 85 12.42 -28.90 -17.19
C LYS A 85 13.47 -29.86 -16.62
N VAL A 86 13.13 -31.15 -16.63
CA VAL A 86 14.07 -32.28 -16.56
C VAL A 86 14.62 -32.54 -17.96
#